data_AF-A0A524K513-F1
#
_entry.id   AF-A0A524K513-F1
#
_cell.length_a   1.000
_cell.length_b   1.000
_cell.length_c   1.000
_cell.angle_alpha   90.00
_cell.angle_beta   90.00
_cell.angle_gamma   90.00
#
_symmetry.space_group_name_H-M   'P 1'
#
loop_
_entity.id
_entity.type
_entity.pdbx_description
1 polymer ?
#
loop_
_entity_poly.entity_id
_entity_poly.type
_entity_poly.pdbx_seq_one_letter_code
_entity_poly.pdbx_strand_id
1 'polypeptide(L)'
;MGQQGLVFAFEPQRIVFQTLCANMALNSLDNVHCINSAVDETSGTLMLFDPDPHVPNNFGGVQLAMITGAPQAAPVERLVLDDFLNTDRLKLIKIDVEGMEAEVLRGARRTLARFKPILYVENDSVDKSPELVSLLEDSGYRCYWHLPGYASSNNYFESTEQMFPVAFVDRGDTYLDAIGVAVNLLCVHASLGMPVERLRPLTDREEHPFKREYVHLFSGSGDAAVPVIKG
;
A
#
# COMPACT_ATOMS: atom_id res chain seq x y z
N MET A 1 9.44 -10.15 10.55
CA MET A 1 10.72 -10.57 9.93
C MET A 1 11.65 -11.02 11.04
N GLY A 2 12.42 -12.10 10.89
CA GLY A 2 13.46 -12.46 11.87
C GLY A 2 14.72 -11.61 11.72
N GLN A 3 15.66 -11.68 12.68
CA GLN A 3 16.93 -10.92 12.71
C GLN A 3 17.85 -11.13 11.48
N GLN A 4 17.53 -12.07 10.59
CA GLN A 4 18.32 -12.37 9.38
C GLN A 4 17.70 -11.82 8.08
N GLY A 5 16.52 -11.18 8.15
CA GLY A 5 15.90 -10.55 6.97
C GLY A 5 16.50 -9.17 6.71
N LEU A 6 16.73 -8.82 5.46
CA LEU A 6 17.11 -7.46 5.04
C LEU A 6 15.88 -6.71 4.51
N VAL A 7 15.71 -5.46 4.92
CA VAL A 7 14.62 -4.59 4.47
C VAL A 7 15.20 -3.35 3.79
N PHE A 8 14.68 -3.01 2.62
CA PHE A 8 14.87 -1.71 1.99
C PHE A 8 13.56 -0.94 2.13
N ALA A 9 13.61 0.21 2.80
CA ALA A 9 12.45 1.07 3.05
C ALA A 9 12.66 2.40 2.31
N PHE A 10 11.77 2.70 1.37
CA PHE A 10 11.81 3.91 0.55
C PHE A 10 10.81 4.91 1.10
N GLU A 11 11.25 6.13 1.36
CA GLU A 11 10.41 7.23 1.85
C GLU A 11 10.90 8.55 1.23
N PRO A 12 10.20 9.11 0.23
CA PRO A 12 10.65 10.34 -0.44
C PRO A 12 10.49 11.61 0.40
N GLN A 13 9.52 11.69 1.33
CA GLN A 13 9.27 12.90 2.11
C GLN A 13 10.33 13.06 3.20
N ARG A 14 11.09 14.16 3.13
CA ARG A 14 12.30 14.36 3.96
C ARG A 14 12.05 14.17 5.46
N ILE A 15 10.98 14.75 6.00
CA ILE A 15 10.69 14.67 7.44
C ILE A 15 10.23 13.27 7.85
N VAL A 16 9.42 12.61 7.01
CA VAL A 16 8.97 11.24 7.25
C VAL A 16 10.15 10.27 7.17
N PHE A 17 11.05 10.46 6.21
CA PHE A 17 12.30 9.70 6.08
C PHE A 17 13.20 9.84 7.32
N GLN A 18 13.35 11.06 7.84
CA GLN A 18 14.12 11.31 9.07
C GLN A 18 13.49 10.60 10.28
N THR A 19 12.16 10.62 10.36
CA THR A 19 11.41 9.92 11.40
C THR A 19 11.58 8.41 11.30
N LEU A 20 11.51 7.86 10.08
CA LEU A 20 11.80 6.46 9.80
C LEU A 20 13.21 6.08 10.28
N CYS A 21 14.24 6.85 9.92
CA CYS A 21 15.61 6.61 10.37
C CYS A 21 15.74 6.64 11.90
N ALA A 22 15.11 7.63 12.55
CA ALA A 22 15.10 7.73 14.00
C ALA A 22 14.43 6.51 14.66
N ASN A 23 13.30 6.05 14.11
CA ASN A 23 12.61 4.85 14.59
C ASN A 23 13.49 3.60 14.46
N MET A 24 14.22 3.44 13.35
CA MET A 24 15.13 2.30 13.20
C MET A 24 16.27 2.36 14.22
N ALA A 25 16.86 3.54 14.43
CA ALA A 25 17.93 3.73 15.40
C ALA A 25 17.47 3.47 16.85
N LEU A 26 16.32 4.03 17.25
CA LEU A 26 15.76 3.86 18.59
C LEU A 26 15.44 2.39 18.92
N ASN A 27 15.08 1.61 17.91
CA ASN A 27 14.76 0.18 18.06
C ASN A 27 15.96 -0.75 17.78
N SER A 28 17.16 -0.20 17.56
CA SER A 28 18.37 -0.97 17.24
C SER A 28 18.19 -1.93 16.05
N LEU A 29 17.47 -1.48 15.02
CA LEU A 29 17.23 -2.24 13.79
C LEU A 29 18.32 -1.90 12.77
N ASP A 30 19.33 -2.76 12.69
CA ASP A 30 20.48 -2.62 11.77
C ASP A 30 20.24 -3.23 10.39
N ASN A 31 19.18 -4.00 10.25
CA ASN A 31 18.80 -4.74 9.05
C ASN A 31 17.80 -3.99 8.14
N VAL A 32 17.59 -2.69 8.38
CA VAL A 32 16.69 -1.83 7.61
C VAL A 32 17.49 -0.69 6.96
N HIS A 33 17.57 -0.72 5.64
CA HIS A 33 18.18 0.32 4.83
C HIS A 33 17.10 1.33 4.44
N CYS A 34 17.12 2.50 5.08
CA CYS A 34 16.23 3.60 4.75
C CYS A 34 16.78 4.37 3.54
N ILE A 35 15.94 4.66 2.56
CA ILE A 35 16.31 5.32 1.30
C ILE A 35 15.38 6.51 1.07
N ASN A 36 15.95 7.72 0.96
CA ASN A 36 15.18 8.93 0.72
C ASN A 36 14.94 9.14 -0.79
N SER A 37 14.08 8.31 -1.38
CA SER A 37 13.72 8.35 -2.79
C SER A 37 12.33 7.78 -2.98
N ALA A 38 11.61 8.27 -3.99
CA ALA A 38 10.43 7.60 -4.50
C ALA A 38 10.85 6.42 -5.39
N VAL A 39 9.97 5.42 -5.51
CA VAL A 39 10.11 4.34 -6.49
C VAL A 39 9.11 4.61 -7.61
N ASP A 40 9.57 4.56 -8.86
CA ASP A 40 8.81 4.98 -10.04
C ASP A 40 9.17 4.08 -11.24
N GLU A 41 8.46 4.21 -12.35
CA GLU A 41 8.81 3.58 -13.63
C GLU A 41 9.99 4.25 -14.34
N THR A 42 10.33 5.49 -13.95
CA THR A 42 11.45 6.23 -14.53
C THR A 42 12.30 6.90 -13.45
N SER A 43 13.62 6.93 -13.67
CA SER A 43 14.56 7.62 -12.79
C SER A 43 14.51 9.13 -13.00
N GLY A 44 15.02 9.89 -12.03
CA GLY A 44 15.19 11.35 -12.11
C GLY A 44 14.70 12.06 -10.86
N THR A 45 14.05 13.21 -11.05
CA THR A 45 13.50 14.02 -9.97
C THR A 45 12.02 14.26 -10.22
N LEU A 46 11.20 14.12 -9.19
CA LEU A 46 9.81 14.60 -9.21
C LEU A 46 9.61 15.68 -8.15
N MET A 47 8.56 16.49 -8.32
CA MET A 47 8.15 17.45 -7.31
C MET A 47 7.06 16.82 -6.46
N LEU A 48 7.36 16.60 -5.19
CA LEU A 48 6.45 15.98 -4.23
C LEU A 48 5.95 17.02 -3.24
N PHE A 49 4.67 16.96 -2.89
CA PHE A 49 4.14 17.76 -1.79
C PHE A 49 4.79 17.37 -0.46
N ASP A 50 5.43 18.35 0.19
CA ASP A 50 6.11 18.21 1.48
C ASP A 50 5.34 19.05 2.53
N PRO A 51 4.36 18.45 3.24
CA PRO A 51 3.52 19.17 4.18
C PRO A 51 4.34 19.79 5.32
N ASP A 52 3.89 20.95 5.80
CA ASP A 52 4.49 21.60 6.97
C ASP A 52 4.37 20.69 8.22
N PRO A 53 5.49 20.22 8.80
CA PRO A 53 5.47 19.32 9.96
C PRO A 53 4.95 20.00 11.25
N HIS A 54 4.78 21.32 11.24
CA HIS A 54 4.24 22.07 12.37
C HIS A 54 2.72 22.24 12.31
N VAL A 55 2.07 21.78 11.24
CA VAL A 55 0.62 21.79 11.08
C VAL A 55 0.08 20.36 11.19
N PRO A 56 -0.98 20.11 11.99
CA PRO A 56 -1.62 18.81 12.01
C PRO A 56 -2.06 18.38 10.60
N ASN A 57 -1.52 17.26 10.11
CA ASN A 57 -1.85 16.69 8.82
C ASN A 57 -1.72 15.16 8.85
N ASN A 58 -2.35 14.46 7.91
CA ASN A 58 -2.09 13.04 7.70
C ASN A 58 -0.86 12.87 6.80
N PHE A 59 0.32 12.80 7.40
CA PHE A 59 1.58 12.64 6.67
C PHE A 59 1.72 11.29 5.94
N GLY A 60 0.92 10.28 6.33
CA GLY A 60 0.93 8.96 5.68
C GLY A 60 0.01 8.89 4.46
N GLY A 61 -1.12 9.61 4.47
CA GLY A 61 -2.15 9.58 3.41
C GLY A 61 -2.11 10.73 2.42
N VAL A 62 -0.95 11.38 2.28
CA VAL A 62 -0.81 12.44 1.28
C VAL A 62 -0.59 11.76 -0.06
N GLN A 63 -1.63 11.68 -0.88
CA GLN A 63 -1.49 11.36 -2.30
C GLN A 63 -0.31 12.16 -2.86
N LEU A 64 0.54 11.49 -3.64
CA LEU A 64 1.58 12.09 -4.47
C LEU A 64 0.93 12.98 -5.52
N ALA A 65 0.34 14.08 -5.07
CA ALA A 65 -0.20 15.10 -5.92
C ALA A 65 1.03 15.84 -6.46
N MET A 66 1.35 15.55 -7.72
CA MET A 66 2.23 16.36 -8.57
C MET A 66 1.58 17.74 -8.76
N ILE A 67 1.45 18.52 -7.68
CA ILE A 67 0.87 19.85 -7.74
C ILE A 67 1.98 20.79 -8.22
N THR A 68 2.09 20.90 -9.54
CA THR A 68 2.82 22.01 -10.14
C THR A 68 2.26 23.33 -9.59
N GLY A 69 3.08 24.08 -8.87
CA GLY A 69 2.70 25.38 -8.27
C GLY A 69 2.14 25.33 -6.85
N ALA A 70 2.15 24.18 -6.15
CA ALA A 70 1.89 24.19 -4.71
C ALA A 70 3.06 24.86 -3.95
N PRO A 71 2.78 25.74 -2.97
CA PRO A 71 3.81 26.44 -2.20
C PRO A 71 4.71 25.52 -1.35
N GLN A 72 4.45 24.22 -1.34
CA GLN A 72 5.11 23.21 -0.49
C GLN A 72 5.66 22.02 -1.30
N ALA A 73 5.82 22.15 -2.62
CA ALA A 73 6.43 21.09 -3.41
C ALA A 73 7.97 21.09 -3.27
N ALA A 74 8.56 19.97 -2.89
CA ALA A 74 10.00 19.76 -2.80
C ALA A 74 10.49 18.77 -3.88
N PRO A 75 11.68 18.99 -4.48
CA PRO A 75 12.27 18.02 -5.38
C PRO A 75 12.72 16.79 -4.60
N VAL A 76 12.31 15.61 -5.06
CA VAL A 76 12.74 14.32 -4.51
C VAL A 76 13.32 13.45 -5.61
N GLU A 77 14.33 12.67 -5.27
CA GLU A 77 14.85 11.66 -6.20
C GLU A 77 13.80 10.57 -6.41
N ARG A 78 13.75 10.07 -7.64
CA ARG A 78 13.04 8.83 -7.98
C ARG A 78 13.98 7.85 -8.65
N LEU A 79 13.79 6.59 -8.30
CA LEU A 79 14.55 5.46 -8.81
C LEU A 79 13.63 4.39 -9.39
N VAL A 80 14.21 3.58 -10.26
CA VAL A 80 13.56 2.40 -10.83
C VAL A 80 14.01 1.18 -10.05
N LEU A 81 13.07 0.39 -9.53
CA LEU A 81 13.39 -0.75 -8.67
C LEU A 81 14.28 -1.78 -9.39
N ASP A 82 14.03 -2.00 -10.69
CA ASP A 82 14.81 -2.88 -11.55
C ASP A 82 16.27 -2.44 -11.76
N ASP A 83 16.59 -1.16 -11.52
CA ASP A 83 17.95 -0.62 -11.63
C ASP A 83 18.63 -0.51 -10.25
N PHE A 84 17.83 -0.39 -9.18
CA PHE A 84 18.33 -0.29 -7.81
C PHE A 84 18.69 -1.65 -7.20
N LEU A 85 17.83 -2.67 -7.38
CA LEU A 85 17.99 -3.93 -6.65
C LEU A 85 19.12 -4.80 -7.24
N ASN A 86 20.23 -4.85 -6.50
CA ASN A 86 21.31 -5.80 -6.74
C ASN A 86 21.35 -6.88 -5.64
N THR A 87 20.40 -7.81 -5.67
CA THR A 87 20.29 -8.93 -4.73
C THR A 87 20.00 -10.24 -5.47
N ASP A 88 20.27 -11.38 -4.82
CA ASP A 88 19.90 -12.70 -5.33
C ASP A 88 18.62 -13.26 -4.69
N ARG A 89 18.04 -12.53 -3.74
CA ARG A 89 16.83 -12.97 -3.04
C ARG A 89 15.92 -11.78 -2.71
N LEU A 90 14.68 -11.90 -3.16
CA LEU A 90 13.56 -11.04 -2.77
C LEU A 90 12.36 -11.94 -2.47
N LYS A 91 11.71 -11.74 -1.32
CA LYS A 91 10.60 -12.60 -0.86
C LYS A 91 9.27 -11.87 -0.76
N LEU A 92 9.31 -10.59 -0.46
CA LEU A 92 8.14 -9.75 -0.23
C LEU A 92 8.43 -8.36 -0.78
N ILE A 93 7.43 -7.74 -1.42
CA ILE A 93 7.38 -6.30 -1.66
C ILE A 93 6.06 -5.82 -1.05
N LYS A 94 6.14 -4.79 -0.21
CA LYS A 94 4.98 -3.99 0.18
C LYS A 94 4.97 -2.73 -0.69
N ILE A 95 3.82 -2.39 -1.27
CA ILE A 95 3.63 -1.17 -2.07
C ILE A 95 2.45 -0.43 -1.46
N ASP A 96 2.73 0.76 -0.96
CA ASP A 96 1.84 1.64 -0.19
C ASP A 96 2.44 3.02 -0.43
N VAL A 97 2.08 3.59 -1.57
CA VAL A 97 2.71 4.79 -2.16
C VAL A 97 1.64 5.77 -2.65
N GLU A 98 0.44 5.68 -2.05
CA GLU A 98 -0.63 6.67 -2.15
C GLU A 98 -0.94 7.06 -3.59
N GLY A 99 -1.19 6.05 -4.44
CA GLY A 99 -1.66 6.20 -5.80
C GLY A 99 -0.60 6.10 -6.89
N MET A 100 0.63 5.68 -6.57
CA MET A 100 1.71 5.41 -7.53
C MET A 100 2.05 3.91 -7.66
N GLU A 101 1.15 3.03 -7.24
CA GLU A 101 1.38 1.58 -7.19
C GLU A 101 1.67 1.02 -8.59
N ALA A 102 0.97 1.52 -9.60
CA ALA A 102 1.14 1.11 -11.00
C ALA A 102 2.54 1.47 -11.53
N GLU A 103 3.03 2.67 -11.25
CA GLU A 103 4.35 3.16 -11.61
C GLU A 103 5.45 2.30 -10.97
N VAL A 104 5.30 1.97 -9.68
CA VAL A 104 6.21 1.05 -8.98
C VAL A 104 6.25 -0.32 -9.66
N LEU A 105 5.09 -0.89 -10.00
CA LEU A 105 5.03 -2.19 -10.70
C LEU A 105 5.67 -2.12 -12.09
N ARG A 106 5.45 -1.05 -12.84
CA ARG A 106 6.09 -0.83 -14.16
C ARG A 106 7.61 -0.69 -14.05
N GLY A 107 8.10 -0.03 -12.99
CA GLY A 107 9.53 0.07 -12.66
C GLY A 107 10.16 -1.19 -12.07
N ALA A 108 9.35 -2.20 -11.73
CA ALA A 108 9.78 -3.46 -11.11
C ALA A 108 9.61 -4.69 -12.03
N ARG A 109 9.32 -4.51 -13.33
CA ARG A 109 8.94 -5.62 -14.22
C ARG A 109 9.96 -6.75 -14.27
N ARG A 110 11.26 -6.43 -14.38
CA ARG A 110 12.34 -7.45 -14.41
C ARG A 110 12.48 -8.11 -13.05
N THR A 111 12.36 -7.35 -11.97
CA THR A 111 12.40 -7.81 -10.58
C THR A 111 11.28 -8.80 -10.30
N LEU A 112 10.04 -8.46 -10.66
CA LEU A 112 8.87 -9.32 -10.49
C LEU A 112 9.01 -10.61 -11.29
N ALA A 113 9.41 -10.52 -12.56
CA ALA A 113 9.63 -11.68 -13.41
C ALA A 113 10.72 -12.63 -12.87
N ARG A 114 11.82 -12.06 -12.34
CA ARG A 114 12.95 -12.82 -11.79
C ARG A 114 12.62 -13.49 -10.47
N PHE A 115 12.12 -12.73 -9.49
CA PHE A 115 12.00 -13.19 -8.10
C PHE A 115 10.63 -13.71 -7.72
N LYS A 116 9.57 -13.24 -8.41
CA LYS A 116 8.17 -13.58 -8.12
C LYS A 116 7.84 -13.47 -6.63
N PRO A 117 8.21 -12.35 -5.96
CA PRO A 117 7.98 -12.20 -4.53
C PRO A 117 6.48 -12.17 -4.23
N ILE A 118 6.08 -12.47 -3.00
CA ILE A 118 4.74 -12.11 -2.53
C ILE A 118 4.62 -10.59 -2.60
N LEU A 119 3.46 -10.08 -3.02
CA LEU A 119 3.17 -8.64 -3.00
C LEU A 119 2.08 -8.35 -1.97
N TYR A 120 2.20 -7.22 -1.29
CA TYR A 120 1.15 -6.65 -0.47
C TYR A 120 0.97 -5.21 -0.90
N VAL A 121 -0.11 -4.93 -1.62
CA VAL A 121 -0.27 -3.71 -2.41
C VAL A 121 -1.52 -2.98 -1.94
N GLU A 122 -1.40 -1.71 -1.60
CA GLU A 122 -2.55 -0.86 -1.33
C GLU A 122 -3.41 -0.68 -2.60
N ASN A 123 -4.71 -0.58 -2.43
CA ASN A 123 -5.64 -0.33 -3.52
C ASN A 123 -6.82 0.51 -3.00
N ASP A 124 -6.53 1.74 -2.59
CA ASP A 124 -7.50 2.68 -2.03
C ASP A 124 -8.27 3.48 -3.10
N SER A 125 -7.66 3.60 -4.29
CA SER A 125 -8.08 4.48 -5.37
C SER A 125 -8.93 3.74 -6.39
N VAL A 126 -10.25 3.91 -6.29
CA VAL A 126 -11.23 3.20 -7.14
C VAL A 126 -10.95 3.36 -8.65
N ASP A 127 -10.59 4.58 -9.07
CA ASP A 127 -10.34 4.89 -10.49
C ASP A 127 -9.04 4.29 -11.02
N LYS A 128 -8.05 4.03 -10.15
CA LYS A 128 -6.75 3.45 -10.51
C LYS A 128 -6.73 1.92 -10.40
N SER A 129 -7.64 1.36 -9.59
CA SER A 129 -7.72 -0.08 -9.33
C SER A 129 -7.72 -0.96 -10.59
N PRO A 130 -8.53 -0.69 -11.66
CA PRO A 130 -8.56 -1.58 -12.81
C PRO A 130 -7.22 -1.72 -13.54
N GLU A 131 -6.46 -0.63 -13.63
CA GLU A 131 -5.12 -0.64 -14.21
C GLU A 131 -4.14 -1.39 -13.31
N LEU A 132 -4.13 -1.10 -12.01
CA LEU A 132 -3.29 -1.77 -11.02
C LEU A 132 -3.50 -3.30 -11.04
N VAL A 133 -4.77 -3.72 -11.02
CA VAL A 133 -5.14 -5.15 -11.06
C VAL A 133 -4.68 -5.78 -12.37
N SER A 134 -4.85 -5.09 -13.51
CA SER A 134 -4.37 -5.59 -14.81
C SER A 134 -2.85 -5.81 -14.80
N LEU A 135 -2.06 -4.87 -14.27
CA LEU A 135 -0.60 -5.02 -14.18
C LEU A 135 -0.18 -6.21 -13.30
N LEU A 136 -0.88 -6.44 -12.19
CA LEU A 136 -0.63 -7.58 -11.30
C LEU A 136 -0.93 -8.91 -12.00
N GLU A 137 -2.11 -9.02 -12.61
CA GLU A 137 -2.53 -10.23 -13.35
C GLU A 137 -1.62 -10.53 -14.53
N ASP A 138 -1.29 -9.52 -15.34
CA ASP A 138 -0.39 -9.65 -16.50
C ASP A 138 1.03 -10.04 -16.07
N SER A 139 1.42 -9.71 -14.83
CA SER A 139 2.67 -10.17 -14.20
C SER A 139 2.58 -11.58 -13.59
N GLY A 140 1.46 -12.28 -13.77
CA GLY A 140 1.26 -13.67 -13.33
C GLY A 140 0.81 -13.82 -11.87
N TYR A 141 0.29 -12.76 -11.25
CA TYR A 141 -0.18 -12.78 -9.87
C TYR A 141 -1.66 -13.11 -9.76
N ARG A 142 -2.01 -13.85 -8.69
CA ARG A 142 -3.38 -13.98 -8.20
C ARG A 142 -3.55 -13.08 -6.99
N CYS A 143 -4.55 -12.23 -7.01
CA CYS A 143 -4.77 -11.21 -5.99
C CYS A 143 -5.92 -11.61 -5.06
N TYR A 144 -5.80 -11.24 -3.80
CA TYR A 144 -6.76 -11.53 -2.75
C TYR A 144 -6.99 -10.28 -1.92
N TRP A 145 -8.26 -9.90 -1.74
CA TRP A 145 -8.62 -8.74 -0.92
C TRP A 145 -8.28 -8.98 0.54
N HIS A 146 -7.64 -7.99 1.14
CA HIS A 146 -7.39 -7.92 2.57
C HIS A 146 -7.80 -6.54 3.08
N LEU A 147 -8.81 -6.52 3.96
CA LEU A 147 -9.46 -5.31 4.45
C LEU A 147 -9.24 -5.14 5.97
N PRO A 148 -8.00 -4.94 6.44
CA PRO A 148 -7.74 -4.84 7.86
C PRO A 148 -8.30 -3.55 8.45
N GLY A 149 -8.88 -3.64 9.65
CA GLY A 149 -9.21 -2.46 10.44
C GLY A 149 -7.95 -1.77 10.99
N TYR A 150 -7.98 -0.45 11.15
CA TYR A 150 -6.86 0.34 11.70
C TYR A 150 -6.56 0.00 13.16
N ALA A 151 -7.54 -0.52 13.90
CA ALA A 151 -7.38 -1.02 15.24
C ALA A 151 -7.70 -2.52 15.29
N SER A 152 -6.77 -3.31 15.85
CA SER A 152 -7.02 -4.70 16.20
C SER A 152 -7.06 -4.83 17.71
N SER A 153 -8.03 -5.59 18.23
CA SER A 153 -8.11 -5.95 19.66
C SER A 153 -6.92 -6.80 20.13
N ASN A 154 -6.14 -7.37 19.19
CA ASN A 154 -4.93 -8.14 19.45
C ASN A 154 -3.68 -7.41 18.92
N ASN A 155 -3.54 -6.13 19.24
CA ASN A 155 -2.36 -5.34 18.87
C ASN A 155 -1.19 -5.61 19.84
N TYR A 156 0.03 -5.27 19.39
CA TYR A 156 1.27 -5.49 20.15
C TYR A 156 1.26 -4.85 21.55
N PHE A 157 0.53 -3.76 21.72
CA PHE A 157 0.41 -3.03 22.99
C PHE A 157 -0.79 -3.47 23.84
N GLU A 158 -1.53 -4.50 23.40
CA GLU A 158 -2.76 -5.00 24.05
C GLU A 158 -3.80 -3.90 24.32
N SER A 159 -3.77 -2.82 23.53
CA SER A 159 -4.68 -1.69 23.71
C SER A 159 -6.11 -2.08 23.36
N THR A 160 -7.05 -1.80 24.25
CA THR A 160 -8.48 -1.99 24.03
C THR A 160 -9.17 -0.77 23.45
N GLU A 161 -8.46 0.35 23.26
CA GLU A 161 -9.05 1.57 22.72
C GLU A 161 -9.26 1.46 21.21
N GLN A 162 -10.53 1.43 20.81
CA GLN A 162 -10.92 1.52 19.41
C GLN A 162 -11.11 2.98 19.04
N MET A 163 -10.05 3.61 18.50
CA MET A 163 -10.08 5.02 18.11
C MET A 163 -11.00 5.31 16.92
N PHE A 164 -11.25 4.32 16.05
CA PHE A 164 -12.09 4.47 14.87
C PHE A 164 -13.03 3.27 14.69
N PRO A 165 -14.33 3.51 14.43
CA PRO A 165 -15.21 2.42 13.99
C PRO A 165 -14.73 1.90 12.63
N VAL A 166 -14.89 0.60 12.40
CA VAL A 166 -14.58 -0.04 11.11
C VAL A 166 -15.89 -0.17 10.35
N ALA A 167 -16.10 0.63 9.31
CA ALA A 167 -17.33 0.59 8.51
C ALA A 167 -17.14 1.19 7.12
N PHE A 168 -17.96 0.74 6.17
CA PHE A 168 -18.24 1.49 4.95
C PHE A 168 -19.45 2.40 5.16
N VAL A 169 -19.39 3.63 4.65
CA VAL A 169 -20.48 4.61 4.74
C VAL A 169 -21.11 4.75 3.35
N ASP A 170 -22.37 4.30 3.23
CA ASP A 170 -23.18 4.51 2.03
C ASP A 170 -23.93 5.85 2.17
N ARG A 171 -23.51 6.84 1.38
CA ARG A 171 -24.16 8.17 1.28
C ARG A 171 -25.22 8.26 0.17
N GLY A 172 -25.48 7.16 -0.53
CA GLY A 172 -26.37 7.13 -1.69
C GLY A 172 -25.68 7.32 -3.04
N ASP A 173 -24.36 7.52 -3.05
CA ASP A 173 -23.54 7.74 -4.25
C ASP A 173 -23.12 6.43 -4.95
N THR A 174 -22.37 6.54 -6.04
CA THR A 174 -21.76 5.39 -6.76
C THR A 174 -20.67 4.71 -5.91
N TYR A 175 -19.94 5.50 -5.11
CA TYR A 175 -18.86 5.04 -4.25
C TYR A 175 -19.23 5.20 -2.78
N LEU A 176 -18.63 4.36 -1.92
CA LEU A 176 -18.74 4.41 -0.47
C LEU A 176 -17.48 5.02 0.13
N ASP A 177 -17.64 5.73 1.25
CA ASP A 177 -16.50 6.10 2.10
C ASP A 177 -16.13 4.93 3.01
N ALA A 178 -14.89 4.92 3.49
CA ALA A 178 -14.42 4.00 4.51
C ALA A 178 -14.04 4.75 5.79
N ILE A 179 -14.41 4.18 6.93
CA ILE A 179 -13.91 4.59 8.24
C ILE A 179 -13.16 3.41 8.83
N GLY A 180 -11.91 3.65 9.23
CA GLY A 180 -11.15 2.70 10.03
C GLY A 180 -10.72 1.43 9.29
N VAL A 181 -10.77 1.37 7.96
CA VAL A 181 -10.40 0.18 7.16
C VAL A 181 -9.42 0.56 6.05
N ALA A 182 -8.35 -0.23 5.91
CA ALA A 182 -7.43 -0.15 4.77
C ALA A 182 -7.91 -1.07 3.65
N VAL A 183 -7.68 -0.69 2.40
CA VAL A 183 -7.97 -1.56 1.25
C VAL A 183 -6.68 -2.03 0.63
N ASN A 184 -6.41 -3.34 0.73
CA ASN A 184 -5.18 -3.93 0.24
C ASN A 184 -5.44 -5.21 -0.57
N LEU A 185 -4.47 -5.55 -1.40
CA LEU A 185 -4.36 -6.82 -2.10
C LEU A 185 -3.13 -7.59 -1.58
N LEU A 186 -3.35 -8.83 -1.15
CA LEU A 186 -2.28 -9.82 -1.06
C LEU A 186 -2.18 -10.51 -2.43
N CYS A 187 -1.01 -10.43 -3.07
CA CYS A 187 -0.80 -11.02 -4.38
C CYS A 187 0.25 -12.12 -4.32
N VAL A 188 -0.10 -13.30 -4.82
CA VAL A 188 0.78 -14.47 -4.87
C VAL A 188 0.97 -14.88 -6.32
N HIS A 189 2.22 -14.96 -6.77
CA HIS A 189 2.52 -15.38 -8.13
C HIS A 189 2.04 -16.83 -8.35
N ALA A 190 1.33 -17.09 -9.45
CA ALA A 190 0.67 -18.36 -9.71
C ALA A 190 1.62 -19.57 -9.68
N SER A 191 2.88 -19.37 -10.10
CA SER A 191 3.90 -20.43 -10.09
C SER A 191 4.38 -20.85 -8.70
N LEU A 192 4.03 -20.13 -7.63
CA LEU A 192 4.42 -20.53 -6.27
C LEU A 192 3.55 -21.66 -5.72
N GLY A 193 2.36 -21.91 -6.31
CA GLY A 193 1.46 -22.98 -5.88
C GLY A 193 1.01 -22.86 -4.42
N MET A 194 1.12 -21.67 -3.83
CA MET A 194 0.83 -21.42 -2.42
C MET A 194 -0.66 -21.11 -2.25
N PRO A 195 -1.42 -21.96 -1.53
CA PRO A 195 -2.82 -21.68 -1.26
C PRO A 195 -2.94 -20.49 -0.31
N VAL A 196 -3.87 -19.58 -0.62
CA VAL A 196 -4.27 -18.50 0.28
C VAL A 196 -5.64 -18.86 0.83
N GLU A 197 -5.69 -19.07 2.14
CA GLU A 197 -6.92 -19.37 2.87
C GLU A 197 -7.46 -18.10 3.52
N ARG A 198 -8.78 -18.05 3.74
CA ARG A 198 -9.49 -16.99 4.49
C ARG A 198 -9.46 -15.58 3.88
N LEU A 199 -8.79 -15.37 2.74
CA LEU A 199 -8.90 -14.14 1.95
C LEU A 199 -9.72 -14.38 0.69
N ARG A 200 -10.53 -13.39 0.33
CA ARG A 200 -11.39 -13.46 -0.85
C ARG A 200 -10.55 -13.21 -2.11
N PRO A 201 -10.52 -14.12 -3.09
CA PRO A 201 -9.83 -13.85 -4.36
C PRO A 201 -10.53 -12.72 -5.11
N LEU A 202 -9.75 -11.85 -5.74
CA LEU A 202 -10.23 -10.93 -6.75
C LEU A 202 -10.59 -11.75 -8.00
N THR A 203 -11.81 -11.57 -8.51
CA THR A 203 -12.33 -12.34 -9.66
C THR A 203 -12.71 -11.49 -10.86
N ASP A 204 -12.79 -10.17 -10.68
CA ASP A 204 -13.16 -9.19 -11.70
C ASP A 204 -12.27 -7.95 -11.52
N ARG A 205 -11.74 -7.41 -12.61
CA ARG A 205 -10.83 -6.26 -12.61
C ARG A 205 -11.52 -4.97 -12.20
N GLU A 206 -12.84 -4.90 -12.41
CA GLU A 206 -13.64 -3.75 -12.02
C GLU A 206 -14.10 -3.81 -10.56
N GLU A 207 -13.92 -4.96 -9.90
CA GLU A 207 -14.32 -5.15 -8.52
C GLU A 207 -13.54 -4.22 -7.59
N HIS A 208 -14.26 -3.50 -6.73
CA HIS A 208 -13.63 -2.68 -5.70
C HIS A 208 -14.54 -2.58 -4.45
N PRO A 209 -14.01 -2.68 -3.22
CA PRO A 209 -14.81 -2.61 -1.99
C PRO A 209 -15.62 -1.33 -1.83
N PHE A 210 -15.11 -0.21 -2.32
CA PHE A 210 -15.80 1.08 -2.28
C PHE A 210 -16.87 1.24 -3.36
N LYS A 211 -16.95 0.38 -4.38
CA LYS A 211 -18.01 0.46 -5.39
C LYS A 211 -19.30 -0.13 -4.83
N ARG A 212 -20.39 0.63 -4.89
CA ARG A 212 -21.69 0.20 -4.35
C ARG A 212 -22.20 -1.12 -4.94
N GLU A 213 -21.93 -1.34 -6.22
CA GLU A 213 -22.32 -2.58 -6.89
C GLU A 213 -21.57 -3.81 -6.34
N TYR A 214 -20.37 -3.64 -5.77
CA TYR A 214 -19.52 -4.72 -5.26
C TYR A 214 -19.49 -4.81 -3.73
N VAL A 215 -19.93 -3.78 -2.98
CA VAL A 215 -19.84 -3.74 -1.51
C VAL A 215 -20.45 -4.97 -0.83
N HIS A 216 -21.51 -5.54 -1.41
CA HIS A 216 -22.19 -6.74 -0.91
C HIS A 216 -21.27 -7.97 -0.81
N LEU A 217 -20.16 -7.98 -1.54
CA LEU A 217 -19.13 -9.04 -1.51
C LEU A 217 -18.19 -8.91 -0.30
N PHE A 218 -18.15 -7.73 0.32
CA PHE A 218 -17.27 -7.36 1.42
C PHE A 218 -18.04 -7.06 2.72
N SER A 219 -19.35 -6.87 2.63
CA SER A 219 -20.26 -6.65 3.76
C SER A 219 -21.05 -7.92 4.14
N GLY A 220 -21.21 -8.21 5.42
CA GLY A 220 -21.99 -9.36 5.88
C GLY A 220 -21.56 -9.90 7.25
N SER A 221 -21.82 -11.19 7.49
CA SER A 221 -21.45 -11.90 8.72
C SER A 221 -20.21 -12.78 8.50
N GLY A 222 -19.08 -12.42 9.12
CA GLY A 222 -17.82 -13.16 9.11
C GLY A 222 -16.65 -12.31 9.57
N ASP A 223 -15.54 -12.94 9.97
CA ASP A 223 -14.38 -12.25 10.57
C ASP A 223 -13.68 -11.22 9.65
N ALA A 224 -13.90 -11.31 8.34
CA ALA A 224 -13.34 -10.39 7.34
C ALA A 224 -14.38 -9.42 6.74
N ALA A 225 -15.61 -9.45 7.24
CA ALA A 225 -16.69 -8.60 6.72
C ALA A 225 -16.62 -7.21 7.35
N VAL A 226 -16.76 -6.17 6.53
CA VAL A 226 -16.81 -4.77 6.98
C VAL A 226 -18.28 -4.33 6.98
N PRO A 227 -18.83 -3.86 8.11
CA PRO A 227 -20.23 -3.46 8.18
C PRO A 227 -20.48 -2.21 7.32
N VAL A 228 -21.67 -2.14 6.72
CA VAL A 228 -22.11 -0.95 5.97
C VAL A 228 -23.10 -0.19 6.83
N ILE A 229 -22.82 1.09 7.05
CA ILE A 229 -23.72 2.02 7.73
C ILE A 229 -24.28 3.02 6.72
N LYS A 230 -25.55 3.38 6.88
CA LYS A 230 -26.16 4.46 6.10
C LYS A 230 -25.75 5.80 6.72
N GLY A 231 -25.15 6.66 5.90
CA GLY A 231 -24.77 8.03 6.26
C GLY A 231 -25.93 9.02 6.18
#